data_AF-A0A829I130-F1
#
_entry.id   AF-A0A829I130-F1
#
_cell.length_a   1.000
_cell.length_b   1.000
_cell.length_c   1.000
_cell.angle_alpha   90.00
_cell.angle_beta   90.00
_cell.angle_gamma   90.00
#
_symmetry.space_group_name_H-M   'P 1'
#
loop_
_entity.id
_entity.type
_entity.pdbx_description
1 polymer ?
#
loop_
_entity_poly.entity_id
_entity_poly.type
_entity_poly.pdbx_seq_one_letter_code
_entity_poly.pdbx_strand_id
1 'polypeptide(L)' 'MNLNVVPEGLIATSAVVEALTARLAAAHAAAAPVIGAVVPPAADPVSLQTAAGFSARGIEHSGVAAQAVEE' A
#
# COMPACT_ATOMS: atom_id res chain seq x y z
N MET A 1 -15.91 -9.83 -24.93
CA MET A 1 -15.84 -8.37 -25.16
C MET A 1 -16.84 -7.74 -24.21
N ASN A 2 -16.38 -7.28 -23.04
CA ASN A 2 -17.23 -6.53 -22.10
C ASN A 2 -16.92 -5.05 -22.27
N LEU A 3 -17.96 -4.25 -22.54
CA LEU A 3 -17.87 -2.79 -22.56
C LEU A 3 -18.12 -2.31 -21.14
N ASN A 4 -17.10 -1.71 -20.51
CA ASN A 4 -17.27 -1.03 -19.24
C ASN A 4 -18.04 0.27 -19.50
N VAL A 5 -19.36 0.20 -19.48
CA VAL A 5 -20.23 1.37 -19.66
C VAL A 5 -20.46 2.01 -18.29
N VAL A 6 -19.87 3.18 -18.06
CA VAL A 6 -20.14 4.00 -16.88
C VAL A 6 -21.38 4.85 -17.18
N PRO A 7 -22.46 4.76 -16.38
CA PRO A 7 -23.60 5.66 -16.52
C PRO A 7 -23.17 7.12 -16.41
N GLU A 8 -23.79 8.02 -17.19
CA GLU A 8 -23.38 9.42 -17.28
C GLU A 8 -23.39 10.13 -15.91
N GLY A 9 -24.34 9.76 -15.04
CA GLY A 9 -24.44 10.28 -13.67
C GLY A 9 -23.32 9.83 -12.73
N LEU A 10 -22.51 8.83 -13.11
CA LEU A 10 -21.41 8.29 -12.30
C LEU A 10 -20.02 8.65 -12.84
N ILE A 11 -19.91 9.33 -13.99
CA ILE A 11 -18.61 9.67 -14.61
C ILE A 11 -17.72 10.44 -13.63
N ALA A 12 -18.26 11.49 -12.99
CA ALA A 12 -17.50 12.29 -12.04
C ALA A 12 -17.07 11.47 -10.81
N THR A 13 -17.96 10.62 -10.30
CA THR A 13 -17.68 9.75 -9.16
C THR A 13 -16.61 8.71 -9.48
N SER A 14 -16.68 8.08 -10.66
CA SER A 14 -15.68 7.12 -11.14
C SER A 14 -14.30 7.77 -11.25
N ALA A 15 -14.23 8.97 -11.84
CA ALA A 15 -12.98 9.72 -11.97
C ALA A 15 -12.38 10.10 -10.60
N VAL A 16 -13.23 10.41 -9.61
CA VAL A 16 -12.77 10.69 -8.24
C VAL A 16 -12.20 9.45 -7.57
N VAL A 17 -12.85 8.29 -7.72
CA VAL A 17 -12.36 7.02 -7.17
C VAL A 17 -11.04 6.64 -7.82
N GLU A 18 -10.91 6.72 -9.15
CA GLU A 18 -9.66 6.47 -9.87
C GLU A 18 -8.52 7.41 -9.43
N ALA A 19 -8.82 8.69 -9.24
CA ALA A 19 -7.82 9.64 -8.74
C ALA A 19 -7.39 9.33 -7.30
N LEU A 20 -8.32 8.87 -6.46
CA LEU A 20 -8.04 8.48 -5.08
C LEU A 20 -7.21 7.20 -5.02
N THR A 21 -7.55 6.16 -5.79
CA THR A 21 -6.78 4.91 -5.84
C THR A 21 -5.37 5.15 -6.38
N ALA A 22 -5.23 5.98 -7.42
CA ALA A 22 -3.91 6.39 -7.93
C ALA A 22 -3.07 7.12 -6.87
N ARG A 23 -3.69 8.03 -6.09
CA ARG A 23 -3.02 8.73 -4.99
C ARG A 23 -2.58 7.77 -3.89
N LEU A 24 -3.44 6.83 -3.51
CA LEU A 24 -3.13 5.82 -2.48
C LEU A 24 -1.99 4.90 -2.93
N ALA A 25 -2.04 4.41 -4.18
CA ALA A 25 -0.98 3.58 -4.75
C ALA A 25 0.37 4.32 -4.77
N ALA A 26 0.40 5.58 -5.17
CA ALA A 26 1.61 6.40 -5.19
C ALA A 26 2.19 6.60 -3.78
N ALA A 27 1.33 6.95 -2.81
CA ALA A 27 1.76 7.12 -1.42
C ALA A 27 2.26 5.80 -0.80
N HIS A 28 1.58 4.69 -1.12
CA HIS A 28 1.94 3.36 -0.66
C HIS A 28 3.30 2.92 -1.21
N ALA A 29 3.51 3.05 -2.52
CA ALA A 29 4.78 2.71 -3.17
C ALA A 29 5.96 3.54 -2.62
N ALA A 30 5.73 4.81 -2.29
CA ALA A 30 6.75 5.66 -1.68
C ALA A 30 7.14 5.22 -0.26
N ALA A 31 6.18 4.70 0.52
CA ALA A 31 6.40 4.30 1.91
C ALA A 31 6.89 2.84 2.06
N ALA A 32 6.52 1.95 1.13
CA ALA A 32 6.84 0.52 1.15
C ALA A 32 8.32 0.20 1.47
N PRO A 33 9.34 0.81 0.82
CA PRO A 33 10.74 0.49 1.13
C PRO A 33 11.16 0.91 2.54
N VAL A 34 10.57 1.97 3.10
CA VAL A 34 10.94 2.48 4.43
C VAL A 34 10.35 1.59 5.53
N ILE A 35 9.11 1.13 5.36
CA ILE A 35 8.42 0.32 6.38
C ILE A 35 8.77 -1.17 6.29
N GLY A 36 9.15 -1.66 5.09
CA GLY A 36 9.49 -3.06 4.86
C GLY A 36 10.94 -3.44 5.16
N ALA A 37 11.82 -2.47 5.37
CA ALA A 37 13.26 -2.69 5.59
C ALA A 37 13.79 -1.85 6.76
N VAL A 38 13.23 -2.07 7.96
CA VAL A 38 13.66 -1.36 9.18
C VAL A 38 15.00 -1.92 9.66
N VAL A 39 16.00 -1.04 9.79
CA VAL A 39 17.33 -1.40 10.29
C VAL A 39 17.34 -1.32 11.83
N PRO A 40 17.88 -2.33 12.53
CA PRO A 40 18.06 -2.29 13.98
C PRO A 40 18.96 -1.13 14.43
N PRO A 41 18.60 -0.39 15.50
CA PRO A 41 19.44 0.70 16.02
C PRO A 41 20.67 0.20 16.79
N ALA A 42 20.65 -1.05 17.27
CA ALA A 42 21.73 -1.69 18.00
C ALA A 42 21.76 -3.22 17.74
N ALA A 43 22.86 -3.86 18.13
CA ALA A 43 23.09 -5.29 17.91
C ALA A 43 22.55 -6.20 19.05
N ASP A 44 21.87 -5.63 20.05
CA ASP A 44 21.26 -6.43 21.10
C ASP A 44 20.08 -7.27 20.58
N PRO A 45 19.76 -8.41 21.21
CA PRO A 45 18.71 -9.32 20.73
C PRO A 45 17.34 -8.66 20.59
N VAL A 46 17.01 -7.69 21.44
CA VAL A 46 15.71 -6.99 21.39
C VAL A 46 15.66 -6.10 20.17
N SER A 47 16.68 -5.27 19.94
CA SER A 47 16.75 -4.41 18.75
C SER A 47 16.65 -5.20 17.44
N LEU A 48 17.35 -6.33 17.35
CA LEU A 48 17.30 -7.21 16.17
C LEU A 48 15.90 -7.80 15.97
N GLN A 49 15.31 -8.38 17.02
CA GLN A 49 13.98 -9.00 16.95
C GLN A 49 12.90 -7.97 16.60
N THR A 50 12.97 -6.78 17.20
CA THR A 50 11.95 -5.75 17.01
C THR A 50 11.99 -5.18 15.59
N ALA A 51 13.19 -4.91 15.05
CA ALA A 51 13.34 -4.43 13.67
C ALA A 51 12.90 -5.48 12.63
N ALA A 52 13.20 -6.76 12.87
CA ALA A 52 12.72 -7.86 12.02
C ALA A 52 11.18 -7.97 12.07
N GLY A 53 10.58 -7.87 13.25
CA GLY A 53 9.13 -7.87 13.42
C GLY A 53 8.44 -6.69 12.74
N PHE A 54 8.99 -5.48 12.86
CA PHE A 54 8.47 -4.30 12.16
C PHE A 54 8.56 -4.44 10.64
N SER A 55 9.68 -4.92 10.12
CA SER A 55 9.85 -5.17 8.69
C SER A 55 8.84 -6.18 8.16
N ALA A 56 8.64 -7.31 8.88
CA ALA A 56 7.67 -8.32 8.52
C ALA A 56 6.23 -7.77 8.50
N ARG A 57 5.84 -7.01 9.53
CA ARG A 57 4.51 -6.35 9.57
C ARG A 57 4.34 -5.30 8.48
N GLY A 58 5.40 -4.55 8.15
CA GLY A 58 5.40 -3.60 7.05
C GLY A 58 5.16 -4.27 5.70
N ILE A 59 5.79 -5.43 5.47
CA ILE A 59 5.59 -6.25 4.25
C ILE A 59 4.17 -6.82 4.20
N GLU A 60 3.68 -7.42 5.29
CA GLU A 60 2.30 -7.95 5.36
C GLU A 60 1.27 -6.87 5.04
N HIS A 61 1.38 -5.70 5.69
CA HIS A 61 0.48 -4.59 5.45
C HIS A 61 0.57 -4.08 4.01
N SER A 62 1.78 -4.03 3.44
CA SER A 62 1.96 -3.61 2.05
C SER A 62 1.34 -4.56 1.04
N GLY A 63 1.43 -5.87 1.29
CA GLY A 63 0.75 -6.87 0.47
C GLY A 63 -0.77 -6.68 0.46
N VAL A 64 -1.37 -6.48 1.63
CA VAL A 64 -2.83 -6.24 1.75
C VAL A 64 -3.23 -4.90 1.12
N ALA A 65 -2.45 -3.84 1.32
CA ALA A 65 -2.73 -2.53 0.75
C ALA A 65 -2.62 -2.54 -0.79
N ALA A 66 -1.72 -3.32 -1.37
CA ALA A 66 -1.61 -3.49 -2.82
C ALA A 66 -2.85 -4.20 -3.40
N GLN A 67 -3.36 -5.24 -2.74
CA GLN A 67 -4.59 -5.92 -3.16
C GLN A 67 -5.80 -4.98 -3.15
N ALA A 68 -5.91 -4.12 -2.14
CA ALA A 68 -7.00 -3.15 -2.04
C ALA A 68 -6.99 -2.04 -3.11
N VAL A 69 -5.91 -1.90 -3.89
CA VAL A 69 -5.86 -1.00 -5.06
C VAL A 69 -6.39 -1.69 -6.31
N GLU A 70 -6.33 -3.02 -6.37
CA GLU A 70 -6.80 -3.81 -7.52
C GLU A 70 -8.29 -4.17 -7.46
N GLU A 71 -8.90 -4.19 -6.27
CA GLU A 71 -10.35 -4.40 -6.05
C GLU A 71 -11.18 -3.12 -6.17
#